data_AF-A0A952XSE0-F1
#
_entry.id   AF-A0A952XSE0-F1
#
_cell.length_a   1.000
_cell.length_b   1.000
_cell.length_c   1.000
_cell.angle_alpha   90.00
_cell.angle_beta   90.00
_cell.angle_gamma   90.00
#
_symmetry.space_group_name_H-M   'P 1'
#
loop_
_entity.id
_entity.type
_entity.pdbx_description
1 polymer ?
#
loop_
_entity_poly.entity_id
_entity_poly.type
_entity_poly.pdbx_seq_one_letter_code
_entity_poly.pdbx_strand_id
1 'polypeptide(L)' 'MNPVLRTLLSAVLGFVLGLIVLPLVVFFGYVAIAELIDYRDFEGATGMGVLSLMPVVGLIGGAFGALWFGWRATRRRST' A
#
# COMPACT_ATOMS: atom_id res chain seq x y z
N MET A 1 3.73 -24.29 15.39
CA MET A 1 3.76 -22.81 15.50
C MET A 1 2.44 -22.35 16.09
N ASN A 2 2.45 -21.48 17.12
CA ASN A 2 1.23 -21.02 17.79
C ASN A 2 0.29 -20.36 16.76
N PRO A 3 -1.02 -20.70 16.75
CA PRO A 3 -2.00 -20.09 15.86
C PRO A 3 -1.93 -18.54 15.86
N VAL A 4 -1.88 -17.93 17.05
CA VAL A 4 -1.82 -16.47 17.21
C VAL A 4 -0.57 -15.91 16.52
N LEU A 5 0.58 -16.55 16.71
CA LEU A 5 1.84 -16.16 16.06
C LEU A 5 1.73 -16.20 14.53
N ARG A 6 1.08 -17.21 13.96
CA ARG A 6 0.89 -17.30 12.50
C ARG A 6 0.02 -16.16 11.95
N THR A 7 -1.05 -15.80 12.67
CA THR A 7 -1.93 -14.68 12.28
C THR A 7 -1.19 -13.35 12.39
N LEU A 8 -0.43 -13.13 13.45
CA LEU A 8 0.40 -11.94 13.63
C LEU A 8 1.44 -11.80 12.51
N LEU A 9 2.19 -12.87 12.21
CA LEU A 9 3.19 -12.86 11.13
C LEU A 9 2.54 -12.57 9.76
N SER A 10 1.33 -13.09 9.52
CA SER A 10 0.60 -12.81 8.28
C SER A 10 0.14 -11.35 8.20
N ALA A 11 -0.34 -10.78 9.32
CA ALA A 11 -0.73 -9.38 9.38
C ALA A 11 0.47 -8.44 9.22
N VAL A 12 1.62 -8.74 9.84
CA VAL A 12 2.86 -7.99 9.66
C VAL A 12 3.34 -8.07 8.21
N LEU A 13 3.29 -9.26 7.59
CA LEU A 13 3.63 -9.40 6.18
C LEU A 13 2.69 -8.57 5.30
N GLY A 14 1.37 -8.62 5.57
CA GLY A 14 0.39 -7.80 4.88
C GLY A 14 0.66 -6.30 5.04
N PHE A 15 1.04 -5.86 6.25
CA PHE A 15 1.42 -4.48 6.53
C PHE A 15 2.62 -4.04 5.69
N VAL A 16 3.71 -4.83 5.71
CA VAL A 16 4.93 -4.52 4.95
C VAL A 16 4.66 -4.48 3.45
N LEU A 17 3.91 -5.45 2.93
CA LEU A 17 3.52 -5.45 1.52
C LEU A 17 2.64 -4.26 1.16
N GLY A 18 1.65 -3.93 2.00
CA GLY A 18 0.78 -2.78 1.80
C GLY A 18 1.51 -1.44 1.83
N LEU A 19 2.51 -1.31 2.70
CA LEU A 19 3.41 -0.16 2.81
C LEU A 19 4.18 0.14 1.53
N ILE A 20 4.44 -0.89 0.72
CA ILE A 20 5.22 -0.78 -0.51
C ILE A 20 4.30 -0.70 -1.73
N VAL A 21 3.33 -1.60 -1.82
CA VAL A 21 2.46 -1.74 -3.00
C VAL A 21 1.61 -0.49 -3.22
N LEU A 22 0.98 0.06 -2.18
CA LEU A 22 0.07 1.18 -2.38
C LEU A 22 0.80 2.46 -2.83
N PRO A 23 1.94 2.86 -2.23
CA PRO A 23 2.73 3.97 -2.76
C PRO A 23 3.19 3.75 -4.20
N LEU A 24 3.64 2.54 -4.56
CA LEU A 24 4.04 2.25 -5.94
C LEU A 24 2.87 2.43 -6.92
N VAL A 25 1.68 1.90 -6.58
CA VAL A 25 0.48 2.07 -7.40
C VAL A 25 0.12 3.55 -7.57
N VAL A 26 0.18 4.34 -6.50
CA VAL A 26 -0.08 5.78 -6.56
C VAL A 26 0.96 6.52 -7.40
N PHE A 27 2.24 6.19 -7.25
CA PHE A 27 3.32 6.79 -8.03
C PHE A 27 3.18 6.49 -9.52
N PHE A 28 3.07 5.22 -9.91
CA PHE A 28 2.95 4.84 -11.31
C PHE A 28 1.62 5.28 -11.91
N GLY A 29 0.53 5.27 -11.13
CA GLY A 29 -0.76 5.81 -11.55
C GLY A 29 -0.69 7.30 -11.85
N TYR A 30 0.01 8.07 -11.00
CA TYR A 30 0.26 9.49 -11.24
C TYR A 30 1.06 9.71 -12.53
N VAL A 31 2.17 8.98 -12.73
CA VAL A 31 3.00 9.08 -13.94
C VAL A 31 2.19 8.76 -15.20
N ALA A 32 1.40 7.68 -15.17
CA ALA A 32 0.57 7.29 -16.31
C ALA A 32 -0.51 8.34 -16.66
N ILE A 33 -1.12 8.97 -15.65
CA ILE A 33 -2.11 10.04 -15.84
C ILE A 33 -1.45 11.31 -16.36
N ALA A 34 -0.28 11.67 -15.81
CA ALA A 34 0.46 12.85 -16.26
C ALA A 34 0.84 12.74 -17.75
N GLU A 35 1.30 11.56 -18.18
CA GLU A 35 1.60 11.25 -19.58
C GLU A 35 0.35 11.31 -20.46
N LEU A 36 -0.78 10.76 -19.99
CA LEU A 36 -2.03 10.71 -20.75
C LEU A 36 -2.62 12.10 -21.04
N ILE A 37 -2.43 13.06 -20.14
CA ILE A 37 -3.03 14.41 -20.22
C ILE A 37 -2.01 15.45 -20.75
N ASP A 38 -0.80 15.02 -21.12
CA ASP A 38 0.30 15.89 -21.61
C ASP A 38 0.59 17.06 -20.64
N TYR A 39 0.51 16.77 -19.33
CA TYR A 39 0.52 17.75 -18.24
C TYR A 39 1.95 18.18 -17.88
N ARG A 40 2.68 18.77 -18.84
CA ARG A 40 4.13 19.03 -18.74
C ARG A 40 4.54 20.20 -17.82
N ASP A 41 3.66 21.16 -17.61
CA ASP A 41 4.04 22.43 -16.93
C ASP A 41 4.01 22.36 -15.39
N PHE A 42 3.50 21.28 -14.80
CA PHE A 42 3.33 21.12 -13.35
C PHE A 42 4.06 19.90 -12.76
N GLU A 43 4.93 19.24 -13.52
CA GLU A 43 5.61 17.99 -13.15
C GLU A 43 6.43 18.11 -11.86
N GLY A 44 7.09 19.26 -11.64
CA GLY A 44 7.96 19.47 -10.49
C GLY A 44 7.23 19.69 -9.16
N ALA A 45 6.29 20.63 -9.11
CA ALA A 45 5.58 20.97 -7.87
C ALA A 45 4.59 19.87 -7.45
N THR A 46 3.90 19.27 -8.41
CA THR A 46 2.92 18.21 -8.17
C THR A 46 3.61 16.90 -7.84
N GLY A 47 4.74 16.60 -8.50
CA GLY A 47 5.60 15.45 -8.16
C GLY A 47 6.15 15.53 -6.75
N MET A 48 6.60 16.72 -6.30
CA MET A 48 7.01 16.93 -4.91
C MET A 48 5.84 16.76 -3.91
N GLY A 49 4.64 17.24 -4.25
CA GLY A 49 3.42 17.03 -3.47
C GLY A 49 3.07 15.55 -3.31
N VAL A 50 3.08 14.78 -4.40
CA VAL A 50 2.85 13.33 -4.39
C VAL A 50 3.90 12.62 -3.53
N LEU A 51 5.17 13.02 -3.63
CA LEU A 51 6.25 12.46 -2.82
C LEU A 51 6.06 12.75 -1.32
N SER A 52 5.59 13.95 -0.96
CA SER A 52 5.29 14.30 0.44
C SER A 52 4.14 13.49 1.04
N LEU A 53 3.21 13.02 0.22
CA LEU A 53 2.09 12.18 0.63
C LEU A 53 2.43 10.68 0.68
N MET A 54 3.57 10.26 0.09
CA MET A 54 4.01 8.86 0.07
C MET A 54 3.99 8.18 1.44
N PRO A 55 4.45 8.81 2.55
CA PRO A 55 4.44 8.16 3.86
C PRO A 55 3.01 7.88 4.35
N VAL A 56 2.09 8.83 4.13
CA VAL A 56 0.68 8.68 4.51
C VAL A 56 0.01 7.59 3.68
N VAL A 57 0.23 7.59 2.37
CA VAL A 57 -0.25 6.54 1.46
C VAL A 57 0.30 5.18 1.88
N GLY A 58 1.58 5.11 2.24
CA GLY A 58 2.21 3.88 2.73
C GLY A 58 1.56 3.37 4.01
N LEU A 59 1.28 4.24 4.98
CA LEU A 59 0.59 3.87 6.22
C LEU A 59 -0.83 3.34 5.95
N ILE A 60 -1.57 4.00 5.06
CA ILE A 60 -2.90 3.55 4.64
C ILE A 60 -2.80 2.15 4.01
N GLY A 61 -1.87 1.97 3.06
CA GLY A 61 -1.64 0.70 2.40
C GLY A 61 -1.27 -0.41 3.37
N GLY A 62 -0.38 -0.12 4.31
CA GLY A 62 0.01 -1.06 5.36
C GLY A 62 -1.18 -1.46 6.24
N ALA A 63 -2.00 -0.51 6.69
CA ALA A 63 -3.18 -0.81 7.50
C ALA A 63 -4.16 -1.73 6.77
N PHE A 64 -4.46 -1.44 5.49
CA PHE A 64 -5.30 -2.30 4.66
C PHE A 64 -4.69 -3.69 4.43
N GLY A 65 -3.39 -3.75 4.17
CA GLY A 65 -2.66 -5.01 3.99
C GLY A 65 -2.68 -5.89 5.24
N ALA A 66 -2.45 -5.31 6.42
CA ALA A 66 -2.55 -6.00 7.70
C ALA A 66 -3.94 -6.58 7.94
N LEU A 67 -4.98 -5.77 7.72
CA LEU A 67 -6.38 -6.18 7.89
C LEU A 67 -6.73 -7.33 6.95
N TRP A 68 -6.37 -7.23 5.67
CA TRP A 68 -6.67 -8.24 4.66
C TRP A 68 -5.97 -9.57 4.96
N PHE A 69 -4.67 -9.56 5.19
CA PHE A 69 -3.90 -10.78 5.44
C PHE A 69 -4.23 -11.39 6.80
N GLY A 70 -4.42 -10.57 7.83
CA GLY A 70 -4.85 -11.01 9.15
C GLY A 70 -6.21 -11.71 9.10
N TRP A 71 -7.18 -11.13 8.40
CA TRP A 71 -8.51 -11.70 8.19
C TRP A 71 -8.49 -12.98 7.34
N ARG A 72 -7.66 -13.05 6.31
CA ARG A 72 -7.50 -14.28 5.52
C ARG A 72 -6.89 -15.40 6.36
N ALA A 73 -5.94 -15.08 7.24
CA ALA A 73 -5.29 -16.04 8.12
C ALA A 73 -6.23 -16.59 9.21
N THR A 74 -7.21 -15.81 9.67
CA THR A 74 -8.26 -16.28 10.58
C THR A 74 -9.31 -17.11 9.87
N ARG A 75 -9.76 -16.72 8.67
CA ARG A 75 -10.77 -17.49 7.89
C ARG A 75 -10.33 -18.89 7.49
N ARG A 76 -9.05 -19.09 7.15
CA ARG A 76 -8.47 -20.43 6.86
C ARG A 76 -8.50 -21.40 8.05
N ARG A 77 -9.02 -21.00 9.21
CA ARG A 77 -9.24 -21.89 10.36
C ARG A 77 -10.69 -22.34 10.52
N SER A 78 -11.66 -21.67 9.88
CA SER A 78 -13.09 -21.98 10.02
C SER A 78 -13.59 -22.98 8.98
N THR A 79 -12.73 -23.42 8.07
CA THR A 79 -12.93 -24.51 7.10
C THR A 79 -11.93 -25.60 7.39
#